data_AF-M6RY40-F1
#
_entry.id   AF-M6RY40-F1
#
_cell.length_a   1.000
_cell.length_b   1.000
_cell.length_c   1.000
_cell.angle_alpha   90.00
_cell.angle_beta   90.00
_cell.angle_gamma   90.00
#
_symmetry.space_group_name_H-M   'P 1'
#
loop_
_entity.id
_entity.type
_entity.pdbx_description
1 polymer ?
#
loop_
_entity_poly.entity_id
_entity_poly.type
_entity_poly.pdbx_seq_one_letter_code
_entity_poly.pdbx_strand_id
1 'polypeptide(L)'
;MKILLYRFFCFFILITYISCRSVSNQKTLSERKVFFTQIEEAQSFLHTLEIHFQIITEILQQIRVLAVTSTYKNHTQEDRNQFDVQFQELLKEICSIRERARFKNISLLDTENSSRPISVSLQINPQNSPILLPLPELQPKEFGLYTWNLKNFQSRMNIKTNADA
;
A
#
# COMPACT_ATOMS: atom_id res chain seq x y z
N MET A 1 40.06 13.35 59.59
CA MET A 1 39.14 14.16 58.76
C MET A 1 39.40 14.03 57.24
N LYS A 2 40.65 14.09 56.75
CA LYS A 2 40.99 14.02 55.31
C LYS A 2 40.57 12.72 54.58
N ILE A 3 40.75 11.54 55.20
CA ILE A 3 40.36 10.24 54.61
C ILE A 3 38.85 10.10 54.41
N LEU A 4 38.05 10.68 55.31
CA LEU A 4 36.59 10.58 55.28
C LEU A 4 36.02 11.45 54.14
N LEU A 5 36.63 12.62 53.91
CA LEU A 5 36.33 13.50 52.78
C LEU A 5 36.68 12.85 51.42
N TYR A 6 37.84 12.19 51.33
CA TYR A 6 38.26 11.49 50.10
C TYR A 6 37.31 10.34 49.75
N ARG A 7 36.91 9.54 50.75
CA ARG A 7 35.94 8.45 50.55
C ARG A 7 34.58 8.96 50.10
N PHE A 8 34.12 10.08 50.64
CA PHE A 8 32.86 10.70 50.22
C PHE A 8 32.93 11.20 48.77
N PHE A 9 34.04 11.83 48.39
CA PHE A 9 34.27 12.29 47.02
C PHE A 9 34.33 11.14 46.01
N CYS A 10 35.01 10.04 46.34
CA CYS A 10 35.02 8.83 45.50
C CYS A 10 33.63 8.22 45.33
N PHE A 11 32.83 8.17 46.40
CA PHE A 11 31.44 7.68 46.33
C PHE A 11 30.58 8.57 45.44
N PHE A 12 30.72 9.89 45.55
CA PHE A 12 29.99 10.83 44.72
C PHE A 12 30.31 10.64 43.23
N ILE A 13 31.60 10.51 42.89
CA ILE A 13 32.04 10.22 41.52
C ILE A 13 31.45 8.90 41.02
N LEU A 14 31.49 7.84 41.84
CA LEU A 14 30.97 6.52 41.48
C LEU A 14 29.45 6.56 41.20
N ILE A 15 28.69 7.26 42.05
CA ILE A 15 27.24 7.46 41.87
C ILE A 15 26.97 8.23 40.58
N THR A 16 27.66 9.35 40.34
CA THR A 16 27.49 10.11 39.10
C THR A 16 27.86 9.30 37.85
N TYR A 17 28.90 8.46 37.92
CA TYR A 17 29.30 7.60 36.81
C TYR A 17 28.24 6.53 36.50
N ILE A 18 27.70 5.87 37.54
CA ILE A 18 26.64 4.86 37.38
C ILE A 18 25.35 5.51 36.85
N SER A 19 24.95 6.67 37.38
CA SER A 19 23.78 7.41 36.91
C SER A 19 23.93 7.86 35.46
N CYS A 20 25.10 8.40 35.07
CA CYS A 20 25.36 8.83 33.70
C CYS A 20 25.33 7.64 32.73
N ARG A 21 25.92 6.50 33.11
CA ARG A 21 25.89 5.27 32.31
C ARG A 21 24.47 4.73 32.14
N SER A 22 23.67 4.73 33.21
CA SER A 22 22.26 4.32 33.19
C SER A 22 21.44 5.19 32.22
N VAL A 23 21.58 6.52 32.29
CA VAL A 23 20.91 7.47 31.39
C VAL A 23 21.34 7.26 29.94
N SER A 24 22.64 7.03 29.67
CA SER A 24 23.13 6.74 28.31
C SER A 24 22.57 5.44 27.75
N ASN A 25 22.46 4.40 28.59
CA ASN A 25 21.88 3.11 28.20
C ASN A 25 20.38 3.22 27.93
N GLN A 26 19.64 4.02 28.72
CA GLN A 26 18.22 4.27 28.45
C GLN A 26 18.01 5.04 27.15
N LYS A 27 18.85 6.06 26.87
CA LYS A 27 18.80 6.82 25.62
C LYS A 27 19.03 5.91 24.41
N THR A 28 20.09 5.11 24.42
CA THR A 28 20.40 4.18 23.31
C THR A 28 19.32 3.11 23.11
N LEU A 29 18.69 2.62 24.19
CA LEU A 29 17.57 1.68 24.10
C LEU A 29 16.30 2.33 23.56
N SER A 30 16.02 3.58 23.94
CA SER A 30 14.91 4.37 23.39
C SER A 30 15.10 4.62 21.89
N GLU A 31 16.31 5.01 21.47
CA GLU A 31 16.64 5.22 20.06
C GLU A 31 16.48 3.94 19.24
N ARG A 32 16.94 2.80 19.76
CA ARG A 32 16.74 1.49 19.12
C ARG A 32 15.26 1.12 19.01
N LYS A 33 14.45 1.38 20.03
CA LYS A 33 13.00 1.13 19.98
C LYS A 33 12.34 1.93 18.87
N VAL A 34 12.63 3.23 18.79
CA VAL A 34 12.10 4.10 17.72
C VAL A 34 12.49 3.58 16.34
N PHE A 35 13.75 3.16 16.18
CA PHE A 35 14.26 2.56 14.95
C PHE A 35 13.50 1.30 14.54
N PHE A 36 13.27 0.36 15.47
CA PHE A 36 12.51 -0.86 15.17
C PHE A 36 11.05 -0.56 14.78
N THR A 37 10.38 0.34 15.51
CA THR A 37 9.00 0.74 15.17
C THR A 37 8.91 1.37 13.78
N GLN A 38 9.90 2.18 13.41
CA GLN A 38 10.01 2.79 12.09
C GLN A 38 10.17 1.77 10.96
N ILE A 39 11.01 0.75 11.17
CA ILE A 39 11.18 -0.35 10.23
C ILE A 39 9.90 -1.16 10.10
N GLU A 40 9.27 -1.53 11.22
CA GLU A 40 8.02 -2.29 11.23
C GLU A 40 6.91 -1.54 10.47
N GLU A 41 6.82 -0.23 10.65
CA GLU A 41 5.86 0.60 9.92
C GLU A 41 6.14 0.61 8.42
N ALA A 42 7.40 0.79 8.01
CA ALA A 42 7.79 0.76 6.60
C ALA A 42 7.51 -0.61 5.97
N GLN A 43 7.82 -1.70 6.68
CA GLN A 43 7.51 -3.06 6.23
C GLN A 43 6.01 -3.29 6.10
N SER A 44 5.22 -2.87 7.10
CA SER A 44 3.76 -2.98 7.08
C SER A 44 3.15 -2.20 5.92
N PHE A 45 3.66 -0.99 5.64
CA PHE A 45 3.26 -0.19 4.50
C PHE A 45 3.53 -0.91 3.18
N LEU A 46 4.76 -1.38 2.97
CA LEU A 46 5.15 -2.08 1.73
C LEU A 46 4.37 -3.37 1.54
N HIS A 47 4.19 -4.15 2.61
CA HIS A 47 3.42 -5.39 2.57
C HIS A 47 1.95 -5.16 2.24
N THR A 48 1.34 -4.10 2.81
CA THR A 48 -0.05 -3.72 2.47
C THR A 48 -0.18 -3.37 0.99
N LEU A 49 0.77 -2.60 0.46
CA LEU A 49 0.80 -2.25 -0.96
C LEU A 49 0.98 -3.48 -1.85
N GLU A 50 1.88 -4.40 -1.47
CA GLU A 50 2.13 -5.66 -2.16
C GLU A 50 0.88 -6.54 -2.22
N ILE A 51 0.14 -6.69 -1.12
CA ILE A 51 -1.12 -7.45 -1.09
C ILE A 51 -2.11 -6.90 -2.12
N HIS A 52 -2.30 -5.58 -2.18
CA HIS A 52 -3.21 -4.99 -3.16
C HIS A 52 -2.75 -5.26 -4.60
N PHE A 53 -1.44 -5.19 -4.87
CA PHE A 53 -0.90 -5.52 -6.18
C PHE A 53 -1.05 -6.98 -6.56
N GLN A 54 -0.88 -7.88 -5.59
CA GLN A 54 -1.07 -9.30 -5.81
C GLN A 54 -2.51 -9.60 -6.24
N ILE A 55 -3.50 -9.02 -5.53
CA ILE A 55 -4.93 -9.20 -5.87
C ILE A 55 -5.23 -8.63 -7.26
N ILE A 56 -4.74 -7.42 -7.57
CA ILE A 56 -4.95 -6.81 -8.91
C ILE A 56 -4.31 -7.70 -10.00
N THR A 57 -3.12 -8.25 -9.74
CA THR A 57 -2.43 -9.14 -10.67
C THR A 57 -3.24 -10.41 -10.93
N GLU A 58 -3.84 -11.01 -9.89
CA GLU A 58 -4.71 -12.18 -10.04
C GLU A 58 -5.93 -11.87 -10.91
N ILE A 59 -6.57 -10.72 -10.71
CA ILE A 59 -7.71 -10.29 -11.55
C ILE A 59 -7.27 -10.06 -13.00
N LEU A 60 -6.10 -9.44 -13.22
CA LEU A 60 -5.57 -9.26 -14.58
C LEU A 60 -5.28 -10.59 -15.28
N GLN A 61 -4.83 -11.62 -14.55
CA GLN A 61 -4.68 -12.96 -15.14
C GLN A 61 -6.03 -13.57 -15.50
N GLN A 62 -7.08 -13.37 -14.70
CA GLN A 62 -8.44 -13.82 -15.06
C GLN A 62 -8.95 -13.12 -16.32
N ILE A 63 -8.77 -11.80 -16.41
CA ILE A 63 -9.09 -11.01 -17.61
C ILE A 63 -8.36 -11.56 -18.84
N ARG A 64 -7.08 -11.92 -18.69
CA ARG A 64 -6.29 -12.52 -19.78
C ARG A 64 -6.86 -13.86 -20.23
N VAL A 65 -7.22 -14.74 -19.31
CA VAL A 65 -7.85 -16.05 -19.63
C VAL A 65 -9.18 -15.85 -20.35
N LEU A 66 -10.00 -14.91 -19.87
CA LEU A 66 -11.28 -14.56 -20.47
C LEU A 66 -11.12 -14.00 -21.89
N ALA A 67 -10.15 -13.11 -22.09
CA ALA A 67 -9.82 -12.56 -23.40
C ALA A 67 -9.43 -13.67 -24.38
N VAL A 68 -8.52 -14.57 -24.01
CA VAL A 68 -8.13 -15.72 -24.86
C VAL A 68 -9.34 -16.61 -25.15
N THR A 69 -10.13 -16.93 -24.12
CA THR A 69 -11.29 -17.83 -24.26
C THR A 69 -12.34 -17.25 -25.20
N SER A 70 -12.60 -15.94 -25.11
CA SER A 70 -13.57 -15.26 -25.98
C SER A 70 -13.24 -15.32 -27.47
N THR A 71 -11.97 -15.56 -27.83
CA THR A 71 -11.52 -15.64 -29.23
C THR A 71 -11.84 -16.99 -29.89
N TYR A 72 -12.18 -18.04 -29.14
CA TYR A 72 -12.51 -19.33 -29.73
C TYR A 72 -13.74 -19.24 -30.64
N LYS A 73 -13.65 -19.86 -31.81
CA LYS A 73 -14.65 -19.76 -32.89
C LYS A 73 -16.00 -20.39 -32.55
N ASN A 74 -16.03 -21.34 -31.61
CA ASN A 74 -17.23 -22.11 -31.27
C ASN A 74 -18.17 -21.37 -30.30
N HIS A 75 -17.80 -20.19 -29.80
CA HIS A 75 -18.66 -19.39 -28.92
C HIS A 75 -19.72 -18.63 -29.70
N THR A 76 -20.96 -18.78 -29.25
CA THR A 76 -22.13 -18.03 -29.73
C THR A 76 -22.02 -16.55 -29.37
N GLN A 77 -22.92 -15.72 -29.90
CA GLN A 77 -22.96 -14.31 -29.55
C GLN A 77 -23.34 -14.13 -28.07
N GLU A 78 -24.25 -14.97 -27.57
CA GLU A 78 -24.66 -15.00 -26.16
C GLU A 78 -23.49 -15.33 -25.23
N ASP A 79 -22.65 -16.32 -25.60
CA ASP A 79 -21.43 -16.65 -24.84
C ASP A 79 -20.47 -15.46 -24.79
N ARG A 80 -20.27 -14.79 -25.93
CA ARG A 80 -19.41 -13.60 -26.02
C ARG A 80 -19.94 -12.45 -25.18
N ASN A 81 -21.26 -12.29 -25.10
CA ASN A 81 -21.89 -11.28 -24.25
C ASN A 81 -21.67 -11.60 -22.76
N GLN A 82 -21.76 -12.88 -22.36
CA GLN A 82 -21.45 -13.31 -20.99
C GLN A 82 -19.99 -13.04 -20.63
N PHE A 83 -19.06 -13.28 -21.56
CA PHE A 83 -17.65 -12.93 -21.35
C PHE A 83 -17.45 -11.43 -21.18
N ASP A 84 -18.14 -10.58 -21.96
CA ASP A 84 -18.05 -9.13 -21.78
C ASP A 84 -18.57 -8.71 -20.39
N VAL A 85 -19.71 -9.25 -19.93
CA VAL A 85 -20.23 -8.96 -18.58
C VAL A 85 -19.23 -9.34 -17.49
N GLN A 86 -18.68 -10.56 -17.55
CA GLN A 86 -17.66 -11.01 -16.58
C GLN A 86 -16.42 -10.12 -16.60
N PHE A 87 -15.97 -9.72 -17.79
CA PHE A 87 -14.86 -8.80 -17.95
C PHE A 87 -15.16 -7.45 -17.26
N GLN A 88 -16.34 -6.87 -17.48
CA GLN A 88 -16.74 -5.62 -16.82
C GLN A 88 -16.79 -5.73 -15.29
N GLU A 89 -17.23 -6.87 -14.76
CA GLU A 89 -17.26 -7.11 -13.30
C GLU A 89 -15.85 -7.16 -12.70
N LEU A 90 -14.93 -7.88 -13.35
CA LEU A 90 -13.52 -7.93 -12.94
C LEU A 90 -12.87 -6.53 -12.96
N LEU A 91 -13.24 -5.69 -13.94
CA LEU A 91 -12.77 -4.30 -13.97
C LEU A 91 -13.31 -3.46 -12.83
N LYS A 92 -14.60 -3.59 -12.52
CA LYS A 92 -15.21 -2.92 -11.37
C LYS A 92 -14.51 -3.33 -10.08
N GLU A 93 -14.11 -4.59 -9.95
CA GLU A 93 -13.37 -5.04 -8.78
C GLU A 93 -11.97 -4.41 -8.68
N ILE A 94 -11.23 -4.26 -9.79
CA ILE A 94 -9.96 -3.52 -9.77
C ILE A 94 -10.17 -2.06 -9.32
N CYS A 95 -11.22 -1.40 -9.82
CA CYS A 95 -11.55 -0.02 -9.45
C CYS A 95 -11.92 0.07 -7.96
N SER A 96 -12.74 -0.86 -7.49
CA SER A 96 -13.10 -1.00 -6.08
C SER A 96 -11.83 -1.13 -5.24
N ILE A 97 -10.97 -2.13 -5.50
CA ILE A 97 -9.70 -2.33 -4.77
C ILE A 97 -8.88 -1.05 -4.72
N ARG A 98 -8.76 -0.33 -5.83
CA ARG A 98 -8.02 0.93 -5.91
C ARG A 98 -8.56 1.98 -4.94
N GLU A 99 -9.87 2.12 -4.83
CA GLU A 99 -10.55 3.08 -3.93
C GLU A 99 -10.43 2.71 -2.44
N ARG A 100 -10.45 1.41 -2.12
CA ARG A 100 -10.33 0.88 -0.74
C ARG A 100 -8.89 0.64 -0.29
N ALA A 101 -7.91 0.65 -1.20
CA ALA A 101 -6.50 0.46 -0.88
C ALA A 101 -5.96 1.63 -0.06
N ARG A 102 -5.85 1.42 1.26
CA ARG A 102 -5.42 2.43 2.22
C ARG A 102 -4.41 1.86 3.18
N PHE A 103 -3.45 2.70 3.55
CA PHE A 103 -2.58 2.45 4.69
C PHE A 103 -2.75 3.60 5.68
N LYS A 104 -3.20 3.28 6.90
CA LYS A 104 -3.64 4.30 7.86
C LYS A 104 -4.67 5.23 7.20
N ASN A 105 -4.38 6.52 7.11
CA ASN A 105 -5.26 7.52 6.50
C ASN A 105 -4.85 7.91 5.06
N ILE A 106 -3.89 7.20 4.47
CA ILE A 106 -3.35 7.51 3.15
C ILE A 106 -3.99 6.57 2.13
N SER A 107 -4.58 7.13 1.09
CA SER A 107 -4.99 6.36 -0.10
C SER A 107 -3.75 5.99 -0.91
N LEU A 108 -3.60 4.71 -1.22
CA LEU A 108 -2.40 4.19 -1.89
C LEU A 108 -2.50 4.29 -3.41
N LEU A 109 -3.65 3.88 -3.96
CA LEU A 109 -3.79 3.62 -5.40
C LEU A 109 -4.84 4.53 -6.08
N ASP A 110 -5.69 5.21 -5.31
CA ASP A 110 -6.76 6.06 -5.87
C ASP A 110 -6.21 7.39 -6.38
N THR A 111 -5.93 7.45 -7.68
CA THR A 111 -5.44 8.65 -8.37
C THR A 111 -6.49 9.76 -8.51
N GLU A 112 -7.77 9.47 -8.32
CA GLU A 112 -8.83 10.49 -8.40
C GLU A 112 -9.00 11.25 -7.07
N ASN A 113 -8.46 10.70 -5.99
CA ASN A 113 -8.46 11.34 -4.69
C ASN A 113 -7.42 12.47 -4.64
N SER A 114 -7.89 13.71 -4.62
CA SER A 114 -7.04 14.92 -4.53
C SER A 114 -6.21 14.99 -3.25
N SER A 115 -6.59 14.24 -2.20
CA SER A 115 -5.86 14.16 -0.93
C SER A 115 -4.75 13.10 -0.94
N ARG A 116 -4.60 12.33 -2.03
CA ARG A 116 -3.54 11.33 -2.17
C ARG A 116 -2.19 12.02 -2.32
N PRO A 117 -1.17 11.66 -1.51
CA PRO A 117 0.17 12.18 -1.68
C PRO A 117 0.83 11.60 -2.93
N ILE A 118 1.74 12.36 -3.55
CA ILE A 118 2.54 11.87 -4.69
C ILE A 118 3.56 10.82 -4.23
N SER A 119 4.06 10.95 -2.99
CA SER A 119 5.05 10.07 -2.41
C SER A 119 4.87 9.94 -0.90
N VAL A 120 5.29 8.81 -0.36
CA VAL A 120 5.31 8.54 1.09
C VAL A 120 6.76 8.57 1.58
N SER A 121 7.01 9.30 2.67
CA SER A 121 8.32 9.33 3.32
C SER A 121 8.43 8.21 4.35
N LEU A 122 9.34 7.27 4.13
CA LEU A 122 9.65 6.17 5.04
C LEU A 122 10.92 6.51 5.80
N GLN A 123 10.76 6.89 7.07
CA GLN A 123 11.88 7.12 7.97
C GLN A 123 12.31 5.78 8.55
N ILE A 124 13.49 5.26 8.16
CA ILE A 124 14.01 3.99 8.69
C ILE A 124 14.94 4.23 9.89
N ASN A 125 15.75 5.29 9.82
CA ASN A 125 16.68 5.67 10.88
C ASN A 125 16.47 7.14 11.26
N PRO A 126 16.23 7.49 12.54
CA PRO A 126 16.07 8.88 12.97
C PRO A 126 17.22 9.82 12.56
N GLN A 127 18.43 9.29 12.37
CA GLN A 127 19.62 10.08 12.03
C GLN A 127 19.85 10.27 10.53
N ASN A 128 19.15 9.50 9.68
CA ASN A 128 19.32 9.57 8.22
C ASN A 128 18.15 10.30 7.57
N SER A 129 18.32 10.69 6.31
CA SER A 129 17.20 11.22 5.52
C SER A 129 16.14 10.14 5.26
N PRO A 130 14.84 10.51 5.24
CA PRO A 130 13.77 9.58 4.89
C PRO A 130 13.93 9.09 3.45
N ILE A 131 13.50 7.86 3.20
CA ILE A 131 13.36 7.32 1.84
C ILE A 131 12.01 7.81 1.30
N LEU A 132 12.05 8.52 0.17
CA LEU A 132 10.85 9.00 -0.49
C LEU A 132 10.41 7.95 -1.52
N LEU A 133 9.29 7.28 -1.26
CA LEU A 133 8.74 6.29 -2.17
C LEU A 133 7.59 6.93 -2.99
N PRO A 134 7.72 7.05 -4.32
CA PRO A 134 6.62 7.52 -5.15
C PRO A 134 5.46 6.51 -5.12
N LEU A 135 4.24 7.00 -4.99
CA LEU A 135 3.07 6.13 -5.05
C LEU A 135 2.70 5.84 -6.51
N PRO A 136 2.49 4.57 -6.88
CA PRO A 136 2.25 4.16 -8.25
C PRO A 136 0.88 4.61 -8.75
N GLU A 137 0.81 5.10 -9.99
CA GLU A 137 -0.44 5.49 -10.64
C GLU A 137 -0.97 4.33 -11.50
N LEU A 138 -2.08 3.73 -11.09
CA LEU A 138 -2.74 2.66 -11.86
C LEU A 138 -3.79 3.24 -12.80
N GLN A 139 -3.35 4.08 -13.72
CA GLN A 139 -4.24 4.57 -14.78
C GLN A 139 -4.32 3.53 -15.90
N PRO A 140 -5.50 3.30 -16.53
CA PRO A 140 -5.63 2.35 -17.62
C PRO A 140 -4.67 2.58 -18.78
N LYS A 141 -4.30 3.84 -19.04
CA LYS A 141 -3.29 4.21 -20.05
C LYS A 141 -1.92 3.58 -19.80
N GLU A 142 -1.50 3.43 -18.54
CA GLU A 142 -0.20 2.84 -18.15
C GLU A 142 -0.18 1.34 -18.42
N PHE A 143 -1.35 0.71 -18.53
CA PHE A 143 -1.53 -0.68 -18.92
C PHE A 143 -1.77 -0.86 -20.42
N GLY A 144 -1.67 0.21 -21.23
CA GLY A 144 -1.93 0.17 -22.67
C GLY A 144 -3.42 0.11 -23.04
N LEU A 145 -4.31 0.48 -22.11
CA LEU A 145 -5.75 0.30 -22.23
C LEU A 145 -6.43 1.66 -22.43
N TYR A 146 -6.13 2.27 -23.57
CA TYR A 146 -6.51 3.65 -23.91
C TYR A 146 -8.02 3.87 -24.07
N THR A 147 -8.79 2.81 -24.32
CA THR A 147 -10.24 2.87 -24.50
C THR A 147 -11.03 2.71 -23.20
N TRP A 148 -10.35 2.42 -22.08
CA TRP A 148 -11.00 2.20 -20.80
C TRP A 148 -11.26 3.53 -20.09
N ASN A 149 -12.52 3.94 -20.04
CA ASN A 149 -12.96 5.06 -19.21
C ASN A 149 -13.66 4.53 -17.95
N LEU A 150 -13.00 4.66 -16.79
CA LEU A 150 -13.52 4.21 -15.50
C LEU A 150 -14.89 4.78 -15.13
N LYS A 151 -15.22 6.00 -15.60
CA LYS A 151 -16.49 6.67 -15.28
C LYS A 151 -17.65 6.23 -16.16
N ASN A 152 -17.35 5.64 -17.32
CA ASN A 152 -18.34 5.31 -18.35
C ASN A 152 -18.32 3.81 -18.68
N PHE A 153 -18.22 2.94 -17.67
CA PHE A 153 -18.49 1.51 -17.84
C PHE A 153 -20.00 1.28 -18.00
N GLN A 154 -20.54 1.74 -19.13
CA GLN A 154 -21.87 1.37 -19.59
C GLN A 154 -21.69 0.25 -20.62
N SER A 155 -22.26 -0.92 -20.32
CA SER A 155 -22.50 -1.92 -21.35
C SER A 155 -23.36 -1.25 -22.44
N ARG A 156 -22.97 -1.38 -23.71
CA ARG A 156 -23.78 -0.87 -24.85
C ARG A 156 -25.05 -1.70 -25.08
N MET A 157 -25.39 -2.62 -24.18
CA MET A 157 -26.51 -3.54 -24.30
C MET A 157 -27.83 -2.85 -23.95
N ASN A 158 -28.71 -2.72 -24.93
CA ASN A 158 -30.12 -2.42 -24.72
C ASN A 158 -30.87 -3.75 -24.54
N ILE A 159 -31.05 -4.19 -23.28
CA ILE A 159 -31.85 -5.39 -22.97
C ILE A 159 -33.32 -4.98 -23.08
N LYS A 160 -33.93 -5.21 -24.25
CA LYS A 160 -35.39 -5.24 -24.35
C LYS A 160 -35.86 -6.58 -23.82
N THR A 161 -36.49 -6.58 -22.65
CA THR A 161 -37.24 -7.75 -22.20
C THR A 161 -38.49 -7.87 -23.06
N ASN A 162 -38.78 -9.07 -23.58
CA ASN A 162 -40.02 -9.40 -24.32
C ASN A 162 -41.24 -9.42 -23.36
N ALA A 163 -41.44 -8.35 -22.60
CA ALA A 163 -42.61 -8.17 -21.74
C ALA A 163 -43.70 -7.31 -22.39
N ASP A 164 -43.48 -6.83 -23.63
CA ASP A 164 -44.45 -6.05 -24.41
C ASP A 164 -44.72 -6.73 -25.77
N ALA A 165 -45.36 -7.90 -25.74
CA ALA A 165 -46.02 -8.50 -26.90
C ALA A 165 -47.46 -8.84 -26.55
#